data_AF-A0A7J2JER7-F1
#
_entry.id   AF-A0A7J2JER7-F1
#
_cell.length_a   1.000
_cell.length_b   1.000
_cell.length_c   1.000
_cell.angle_alpha   90.00
_cell.angle_beta   90.00
_cell.angle_gamma   90.00
#
_symmetry.space_group_name_H-M   'P 1'
#
loop_
_entity.id
_entity.type
_entity.pdbx_description
1 polymer ?
#
loop_
_entity_poly.entity_id
_entity_poly.type
_entity_poly.pdbx_seq_one_letter_code
_entity_poly.pdbx_strand_id
1 'polypeptide(L)'
;MDSVEQQEGLDFKKRKYTTVSIPVTLYNRVKQLIEETGFTSVSDYVTYVLREVIAMHEEAKRAEPFTEEDKEKIKQRLRALGYID
;
A
#
# COMPACT_ATOMS: atom_id res chain seq x y z
N MET A 1 -42.37 -10.22 30.17
CA MET A 1 -43.04 -10.17 28.86
C MET A 1 -43.42 -8.72 28.66
N ASP A 2 -42.52 -7.99 28.02
CA ASP A 2 -42.68 -6.74 27.28
C ASP A 2 -41.25 -6.21 27.06
N SER A 3 -40.70 -6.39 25.85
CA SER A 3 -40.80 -5.41 24.76
C SER A 3 -40.03 -4.15 25.20
N VAL A 4 -38.88 -3.75 24.66
CA VAL A 4 -38.30 -3.93 23.33
C VAL A 4 -36.80 -3.61 23.44
N GLU A 5 -35.95 -4.44 22.83
CA GLU A 5 -34.54 -4.11 22.56
C GLU A 5 -34.45 -2.84 21.71
N GLN A 6 -33.80 -1.80 22.23
CA GLN A 6 -33.42 -0.64 21.43
C GLN A 6 -31.99 -0.84 20.91
N GLN A 7 -31.94 -1.18 19.62
CA GLN A 7 -30.92 -0.92 18.59
C GLN A 7 -30.24 0.46 18.77
N GLU A 8 -29.08 0.82 18.22
CA GLU A 8 -28.09 0.27 17.29
C GLU A 8 -26.89 1.23 17.42
N GLY A 9 -25.65 0.73 17.35
CA GLY A 9 -24.48 1.60 17.51
C GLY A 9 -23.20 1.02 16.91
N LEU A 10 -23.28 0.45 15.71
CA LEU A 10 -22.08 0.16 14.92
C LEU A 10 -21.58 1.48 14.32
N ASP A 11 -20.66 2.14 15.01
CA ASP A 11 -19.86 3.23 14.46
C ASP A 11 -18.95 2.67 13.34
N PHE A 12 -19.54 2.47 12.17
CA PHE A 12 -18.82 2.26 10.92
C PHE A 12 -18.09 3.56 10.60
N LYS A 13 -16.89 3.71 11.17
CA LYS A 13 -15.88 4.73 10.85
C LYS A 13 -15.94 5.01 9.34
N LYS A 14 -16.60 6.11 8.94
CA LYS A 14 -16.84 6.44 7.53
C LYS A 14 -15.49 6.46 6.82
N ARG A 15 -15.21 5.45 5.99
CA ARG A 15 -14.00 5.42 5.16
C ARG A 15 -14.07 6.67 4.28
N LYS A 16 -13.08 7.55 4.42
CA LYS A 16 -12.98 8.77 3.61
C LYS A 16 -12.48 8.36 2.23
N TYR A 17 -13.25 8.62 1.19
CA TYR A 17 -12.89 8.36 -0.20
C TYR A 17 -12.61 9.68 -0.92
N THR A 18 -11.74 9.63 -1.92
CA THR A 18 -11.42 10.75 -2.80
C THR A 18 -11.61 10.32 -4.25
N THR A 19 -12.13 11.20 -5.09
CA THR A 19 -12.35 10.94 -6.52
C THR A 19 -11.12 11.36 -7.32
N VAL A 20 -10.69 10.50 -8.24
CA VAL A 20 -9.59 10.79 -9.17
C VAL A 20 -10.15 10.68 -10.59
N SER A 21 -9.88 11.70 -11.41
CA SER A 21 -10.26 11.66 -12.82
C SER A 21 -9.22 10.90 -13.63
N ILE A 22 -9.66 9.92 -14.41
CA ILE A 22 -8.82 9.18 -15.35
C ILE A 22 -9.43 9.26 -16.76
N PRO A 23 -8.61 9.20 -17.82
CA PRO A 23 -9.13 9.14 -19.18
C PRO A 23 -10.10 7.98 -19.38
N VAL A 24 -11.19 8.22 -20.09
CA VAL A 24 -12.23 7.20 -20.37
C VAL A 24 -11.65 5.97 -21.06
N THR A 25 -10.65 6.18 -21.93
CA THR A 25 -9.93 5.10 -22.60
C THR A 25 -9.23 4.15 -21.62
N LEU A 26 -8.61 4.71 -20.57
CA LEU A 26 -7.95 3.93 -19.54
C LEU A 26 -8.97 3.21 -18.66
N TYR A 27 -10.04 3.90 -18.24
CA TYR A 27 -11.14 3.30 -17.48
C TYR A 27 -11.72 2.08 -18.21
N ASN A 28 -11.99 2.18 -19.51
CA ASN A 28 -12.56 1.09 -20.29
C ASN A 28 -11.62 -0.12 -20.39
N ARG A 29 -10.32 0.12 -20.55
CA ARG A 29 -9.30 -0.95 -20.54
C ARG A 29 -9.25 -1.67 -19.20
N VAL A 30 -9.26 -0.90 -18.10
CA VAL A 30 -9.25 -1.46 -16.75
C VAL A 30 -10.55 -2.23 -16.51
N LYS A 31 -11.70 -1.70 -16.93
CA LYS A 31 -12.99 -2.39 -16.83
C LYS A 31 -12.96 -3.75 -17.53
N GLN A 32 -12.49 -3.82 -18.77
CA GLN A 32 -12.35 -5.08 -19.50
C GLN A 32 -11.37 -6.04 -18.80
N LEU A 33 -10.26 -5.52 -18.28
CA LEU A 33 -9.26 -6.33 -17.58
C LEU A 33 -9.83 -6.99 -16.32
N ILE A 34 -10.72 -6.29 -15.59
CA ILE A 34 -11.28 -6.84 -14.35
C ILE A 34 -12.50 -7.74 -14.55
N GLU A 35 -13.09 -7.81 -15.75
CA GLU A 35 -14.27 -8.65 -16.03
C GLU A 35 -14.01 -10.14 -15.79
N GLU A 36 -12.77 -10.59 -16.01
CA GLU A 36 -12.34 -11.98 -15.78
C GLU A 36 -11.69 -12.19 -14.40
N THR A 37 -11.76 -11.18 -13.53
CA THR A 37 -11.12 -11.19 -12.21
C THR A 37 -12.14 -11.23 -11.08
N GLY A 38 -11.69 -11.48 -9.84
CA GLY A 38 -12.53 -11.42 -8.65
C GLY A 38 -12.85 -10.01 -8.13
N PHE A 39 -12.49 -8.95 -8.86
CA PHE A 39 -12.73 -7.58 -8.40
C PHE A 39 -14.17 -7.13 -8.69
N THR A 40 -14.82 -6.57 -7.67
CA THR A 40 -16.21 -6.09 -7.74
C THR A 40 -16.36 -4.71 -8.41
N SER A 41 -15.28 -3.93 -8.47
CA SER A 41 -15.30 -2.61 -9.10
C SER A 41 -13.93 -2.18 -9.61
N VAL A 42 -13.93 -1.24 -10.56
CA VAL A 42 -12.72 -0.57 -11.04
C VAL A 42 -12.00 0.15 -9.90
N SER A 43 -12.75 0.77 -8.98
CA SER A 43 -12.19 1.44 -7.82
C SER A 43 -11.43 0.49 -6.90
N ASP A 44 -11.95 -0.73 -6.69
CA ASP A 44 -11.29 -1.74 -5.86
C ASP A 44 -9.97 -2.20 -6.49
N TYR A 45 -9.98 -2.48 -7.78
CA TYR A 45 -8.77 -2.85 -8.53
C TYR A 45 -7.72 -1.75 -8.51
N VAL A 46 -8.12 -0.51 -8.81
CA VAL A 46 -7.20 0.65 -8.78
C VAL A 46 -6.62 0.86 -7.38
N THR A 47 -7.44 0.71 -6.33
CA THR A 47 -6.97 0.83 -4.94
C THR A 47 -5.95 -0.25 -4.60
N TYR A 48 -6.18 -1.49 -5.05
CA TYR A 48 -5.24 -2.61 -4.87
C TYR A 48 -3.89 -2.31 -5.54
N VAL A 49 -3.91 -1.98 -6.83
CA VAL A 49 -2.69 -1.71 -7.61
C VAL A 49 -1.92 -0.52 -7.04
N LEU A 50 -2.61 0.58 -6.69
CA LEU A 50 -1.95 1.75 -6.10
C LEU A 50 -1.29 1.42 -4.76
N ARG A 51 -1.92 0.57 -3.94
CA ARG A 51 -1.34 0.14 -2.66
C ARG A 51 -0.05 -0.63 -2.87
N GLU A 52 -0.03 -1.57 -3.81
CA GLU A 52 1.18 -2.35 -4.13
C GLU A 52 2.29 -1.46 -4.68
N VAL A 53 1.98 -0.59 -5.65
CA VAL A 53 2.97 0.31 -6.25
C VAL A 53 3.58 1.25 -5.21
N ILE A 54 2.77 1.81 -4.31
CA ILE A 54 3.27 2.65 -3.22
C ILE A 54 4.14 1.83 -2.26
N ALA A 55 3.72 0.62 -1.87
CA ALA A 55 4.50 -0.23 -0.99
C ALA A 55 5.87 -0.56 -1.59
N MET A 56 5.93 -0.93 -2.87
CA MET A 56 7.19 -1.17 -3.59
C MET A 56 8.06 0.08 -3.65
N HIS A 57 7.47 1.25 -3.88
CA HIS A 57 8.23 2.51 -3.95
C HIS A 57 8.75 2.95 -2.57
N GLU A 58 7.98 2.75 -1.51
CA GLU A 58 8.44 2.97 -0.13
C GLU A 58 9.52 1.97 0.28
N GLU A 59 9.36 0.71 -0.09
CA GLU A 59 10.37 -0.32 0.17
C GLU A 59 11.65 -0.02 -0.60
N ALA A 60 11.59 0.37 -1.88
CA ALA A 60 12.75 0.81 -2.64
C ALA A 60 13.46 2.02 -2.00
N LYS A 61 12.70 2.99 -1.47
CA LYS A 61 13.28 4.12 -0.72
C LYS A 61 13.90 3.71 0.61
N ARG A 62 13.32 2.73 1.31
CA ARG A 62 13.91 2.16 2.54
C ARG A 62 15.10 1.24 2.23
N ALA A 63 15.08 0.61 1.07
CA ALA A 63 16.08 -0.29 0.54
C ALA A 63 17.14 0.44 -0.29
N GLU A 64 17.24 1.77 -0.21
CA GLU A 64 18.54 2.45 -0.27
C GLU A 64 19.16 2.34 1.13
N PRO A 65 19.69 1.17 1.55
CA PRO A 65 19.83 0.85 2.96
C PRO A 65 21.18 1.30 3.50
N PHE A 66 22.13 1.65 2.64
CA PHE A 66 23.42 2.22 3.02
C PHE A 66 23.93 2.99 1.81
N THR A 67 24.10 4.30 1.96
CA THR A 67 24.95 5.06 1.03
C THR A 67 26.35 4.43 1.02
N GLU A 68 27.16 4.65 -0.02
CA GLU A 68 28.55 4.15 -0.02
C GLU A 68 29.30 4.57 1.26
N GLU A 69 28.99 5.76 1.78
CA GLU A 69 29.52 6.29 3.04
C GLU A 69 29.09 5.45 4.26
N ASP A 70 27.84 4.99 4.31
CA ASP A 70 27.36 4.16 5.42
C ASP A 70 27.97 2.75 5.38
N LYS A 71 28.22 2.20 4.18
CA LYS A 71 28.96 0.94 4.00
C LYS A 71 30.39 1.08 4.52
N GLU A 72 31.04 2.21 4.27
CA GLU A 72 32.39 2.50 4.78
C GLU A 72 32.42 2.62 6.31
N LYS A 73 31.45 3.32 6.91
CA LYS A 73 31.30 3.41 8.38
C LYS A 73 31.07 2.04 9.01
N ILE A 74 30.27 1.17 8.39
CA ILE A 74 30.07 -0.21 8.87
C ILE A 74 31.36 -1.01 8.76
N LYS A 75 32.09 -0.93 7.63
CA LYS A 75 33.38 -1.60 7.48
C LYS A 75 34.39 -1.15 8.53
N GLN A 76 34.47 0.15 8.82
CA GLN A 76 35.35 0.68 9.86
C GLN A 76 34.97 0.17 11.26
N ARG A 77 33.67 0.13 11.59
CA ARG A 77 33.19 -0.44 12.86
C ARG A 77 33.50 -1.94 12.97
N LEU A 78 33.31 -2.70 11.89
CA LEU A 78 33.61 -4.13 11.87
C LEU A 78 35.11 -4.41 12.01
N ARG A 79 36.00 -3.60 11.39
CA ARG A 79 37.46 -3.66 11.62
C ARG A 79 37.82 -3.34 13.06
N ALA A 80 37.23 -2.29 13.63
CA ALA A 80 37.47 -1.90 15.03
C ALA A 80 37.02 -2.98 16.03
N LEU A 81 36.02 -3.78 15.66
CA LEU A 81 35.54 -4.91 16.45
C LEU A 81 36.25 -6.24 16.10
N GLY A 82 37.15 -6.26 15.12
CA GLY A 82 37.95 -7.43 14.74
C GLY A 82 37.19 -8.50 13.95
N TYR A 83 36.07 -8.17 13.32
CA TYR A 83 35.28 -9.12 12.53
C TYR A 83 35.79 -9.27 11.09
N ILE A 84 36.56 -8.30 10.59
CA ILE A 84 37.17 -8.28 9.26
C ILE A 84 38.52 -7.56 9.34
N ASP A 85 39.51 -8.02 8.59
CA ASP A 85 40.83 -7.36 8.41
C ASP A 85 40.81 -6.38 7.22
#